data_AF-A0A948BKW3-F1
#
_entry.id   AF-A0A948BKW3-F1
#
_cell.length_a   1.000
_cell.length_b   1.000
_cell.length_c   1.000
_cell.angle_alpha   90.00
_cell.angle_beta   90.00
_cell.angle_gamma   90.00
#
_symmetry.space_group_name_H-M   'P 1'
#
loop_
_entity.id
_entity.type
_entity.pdbx_description
1 polymer ?
#
loop_
_entity_poly.entity_id
_entity_poly.type
_entity_poly.pdbx_seq_one_letter_code
_entity_poly.pdbx_strand_id
1 'polypeptide(L)'
;MKRTITMLLMGLLAMLITSCGGGSGGSSEATTPTPADSAPVADIGVSPTTSVETGAVVSLDGSGSSDPDGDSLTYAWILTSPAGSSAALISPSAPYSSFTPDLVGTYTVQLVVNDGADNSPAATVVVTAATNPNDADNDGDGVTENQGDCDDANVAIHPGATEICGDGIDQDCSGADLTCPVDPNDADNDGDGVTENQGDCDDANAAIHPGATEICGDGIDQDCSGADLVCPVDPNDVDDDSDGYTENAGDCNDANTAIHPGATENCGDGIDQDCSGADLICPVDPNDVDNDSDGYTENAGDCDDTNANISPNTTWYKDADGDGYSDGTTQGPICSRPAGYSYQVELTATAGDCNDANAAINPGATDIPNDGIDQDCSGADLLWFPAASSLPDTGQTGDYTATFGEDSDYTINPPSYTDHGNGTVTDNVTGLMWQQGNDAVAHNWYQANGVAEATSNPGGATDVCGNLTLAGYTNWRLPSKKELVSILDLDVYNPAINAVVFPGTELSSYWSSTSPTRATPPTPGTCTSTVASSATAIRRSTTMSVVCAEDSGSMIWLFGPLVILIRVQPGRVRPTHHLLVIAPFP
;
A
#
# COMPACT_ATOMS: atom_id res chain seq x y z
N MET A 1 -47.21 10.30 -51.22
CA MET A 1 -47.76 9.64 -52.42
C MET A 1 -48.22 10.71 -53.41
N LYS A 2 -47.83 10.55 -54.68
CA LYS A 2 -48.54 10.95 -55.92
C LYS A 2 -49.05 12.40 -56.03
N ARG A 3 -48.41 13.19 -56.92
CA ARG A 3 -48.88 13.53 -58.30
C ARG A 3 -49.67 14.87 -58.27
N THR A 4 -49.48 15.85 -59.16
CA THR A 4 -49.23 15.82 -60.61
C THR A 4 -49.20 17.26 -61.17
N ILE A 5 -48.44 17.49 -62.26
CA ILE A 5 -48.80 18.29 -63.47
C ILE A 5 -48.89 19.83 -63.25
N THR A 6 -48.22 20.74 -63.98
CA THR A 6 -48.23 20.92 -65.45
C THR A 6 -47.24 22.01 -65.89
N MET A 7 -46.64 21.82 -67.08
CA MET A 7 -46.42 22.80 -68.16
C MET A 7 -45.42 23.95 -67.97
N LEU A 8 -44.28 23.92 -68.68
CA LEU A 8 -44.05 24.45 -70.05
C LEU A 8 -43.50 25.90 -69.93
N LEU A 9 -42.52 26.41 -70.69
CA LEU A 9 -41.91 26.01 -71.94
C LEU A 9 -40.69 26.93 -72.18
N MET A 10 -39.63 26.35 -72.77
CA MET A 10 -38.69 26.91 -73.76
C MET A 10 -37.98 28.25 -73.57
N GLY A 11 -36.72 28.21 -74.02
CA GLY A 11 -36.23 29.20 -74.98
C GLY A 11 -34.74 29.48 -74.81
N LEU A 12 -33.86 28.52 -75.07
CA LEU A 12 -33.25 28.29 -76.40
C LEU A 12 -32.19 29.35 -76.75
N LEU A 13 -30.97 28.87 -77.01
CA LEU A 13 -30.07 29.18 -78.14
C LEU A 13 -28.61 29.36 -77.66
N ALA A 14 -27.79 28.29 -77.63
CA ALA A 14 -26.99 27.70 -78.72
C ALA A 14 -25.71 28.50 -79.04
N MET A 15 -24.53 27.89 -78.81
CA MET A 15 -23.60 27.37 -79.86
C MET A 15 -22.84 28.49 -80.60
N LEU A 16 -21.52 28.49 -80.88
CA LEU A 16 -20.42 27.54 -81.08
C LEU A 16 -19.12 28.28 -80.65
N ILE A 17 -17.87 27.80 -80.60
CA ILE A 17 -17.10 26.93 -81.50
C ILE A 17 -15.81 26.54 -80.75
N THR A 18 -15.35 25.30 -80.90
CA THR A 18 -13.99 24.86 -80.59
C THR A 18 -13.09 25.06 -81.81
N SER A 19 -11.90 25.66 -81.62
CA SER A 19 -10.76 25.66 -82.56
C SER A 19 -9.54 26.22 -81.82
N CYS A 20 -8.54 25.42 -81.45
CA CYS A 20 -7.32 25.08 -82.24
C CYS A 20 -6.29 26.22 -82.32
N GLY A 21 -5.03 25.89 -81.97
CA GLY A 21 -3.84 26.62 -82.45
C GLY A 21 -2.93 27.11 -81.34
N GLY A 22 -1.75 26.48 -81.20
CA GLY A 22 -0.68 26.97 -80.34
C GLY A 22 0.23 28.00 -81.01
N GLY A 23 1.24 28.44 -80.25
CA GLY A 23 2.49 28.95 -80.79
C GLY A 23 2.82 30.42 -80.48
N SER A 24 3.81 30.58 -79.59
CA SER A 24 4.96 31.48 -79.73
C SER A 24 4.76 33.00 -79.84
N GLY A 25 5.16 33.69 -78.76
CA GLY A 25 6.20 34.72 -78.85
C GLY A 25 5.76 36.17 -79.02
N GLY A 26 6.29 37.03 -78.15
CA GLY A 26 6.73 38.39 -78.53
C GLY A 26 5.72 39.52 -78.33
N SER A 27 5.78 40.12 -77.14
CA SER A 27 5.61 41.54 -76.82
C SER A 27 5.36 42.54 -77.96
N SER A 28 4.29 43.33 -77.86
CA SER A 28 4.34 44.81 -77.98
C SER A 28 2.98 45.45 -77.68
N GLU A 29 3.01 46.53 -76.90
CA GLU A 29 1.88 47.34 -76.45
C GLU A 29 1.12 48.04 -77.59
N ALA A 30 -0.20 48.12 -77.43
CA ALA A 30 -1.09 49.05 -78.12
C ALA A 30 -2.13 49.60 -77.12
N THR A 31 -2.29 50.92 -77.09
CA THR A 31 -3.21 51.69 -76.24
C THR A 31 -4.68 51.35 -76.53
N THR A 32 -5.40 50.83 -75.53
CA THR A 32 -6.85 50.53 -75.59
C THR A 32 -7.72 51.76 -75.26
N PRO A 33 -8.91 51.89 -75.90
CA PRO A 33 -9.88 52.94 -75.57
C PRO A 33 -10.43 52.74 -74.15
N THR A 34 -10.71 53.83 -73.43
CA THR A 34 -11.33 53.75 -72.09
C THR A 34 -12.65 52.98 -72.15
N PRO A 35 -12.90 52.04 -71.23
CA PRO A 35 -14.15 51.28 -71.16
C PRO A 35 -15.36 52.23 -71.06
N ALA A 36 -16.51 51.79 -71.58
CA ALA A 36 -17.77 52.48 -71.34
C ALA A 36 -18.26 52.13 -69.93
N ASP A 37 -18.65 53.15 -69.18
CA ASP A 37 -19.12 53.10 -67.81
C ASP A 37 -20.36 52.21 -67.62
N SER A 38 -20.43 51.48 -66.50
CA SER A 38 -21.50 50.53 -66.18
C SER A 38 -22.15 50.90 -64.84
N ALA A 39 -23.46 51.13 -64.84
CA ALA A 39 -24.19 51.48 -63.62
C ALA A 39 -23.94 50.49 -62.44
N PRO A 40 -23.86 50.99 -61.19
CA PRO A 40 -23.49 50.20 -60.04
C PRO A 40 -24.65 49.33 -59.54
N VAL A 41 -24.35 48.41 -58.63
CA VAL A 41 -25.34 47.51 -58.00
C VAL A 41 -25.42 47.79 -56.50
N ALA A 42 -26.59 48.24 -56.04
CA ALA A 42 -26.89 48.36 -54.62
C ALA A 42 -27.14 46.98 -54.01
N ASP A 43 -26.53 46.73 -52.86
CA ASP A 43 -26.77 45.55 -52.04
C ASP A 43 -26.99 45.99 -50.58
N ILE A 44 -28.16 45.64 -50.04
CA ILE A 44 -28.47 45.77 -48.63
C ILE A 44 -28.19 44.40 -48.04
N GLY A 45 -27.06 44.29 -47.34
CA GLY A 45 -26.51 43.04 -46.84
C GLY A 45 -27.53 42.17 -46.12
N VAL A 46 -27.27 40.85 -46.11
CA VAL A 46 -28.20 39.86 -45.57
C VAL A 46 -28.53 40.10 -44.10
N SER A 47 -29.81 40.41 -43.85
CA SER A 47 -30.52 40.44 -42.55
C SER A 47 -30.42 41.73 -41.70
N PRO A 48 -31.17 42.79 -42.00
CA PRO A 48 -32.05 43.30 -40.96
C PRO A 48 -33.17 42.25 -40.79
N THR A 49 -33.33 41.75 -39.56
CA THR A 49 -34.47 40.90 -39.18
C THR A 49 -35.76 41.49 -39.76
N THR A 50 -36.45 40.74 -40.63
CA THR A 50 -37.66 41.24 -41.31
C THR A 50 -38.85 41.40 -40.37
N SER A 51 -38.71 40.94 -39.13
CA SER A 51 -39.60 41.20 -38.01
C SER A 51 -38.79 41.67 -36.80
N VAL A 52 -39.15 42.79 -36.21
CA VAL A 52 -38.52 43.36 -35.01
C VAL A 52 -39.58 43.85 -34.03
N GLU A 53 -39.19 44.03 -32.77
CA GLU A 53 -40.03 44.69 -31.79
C GLU A 53 -40.02 46.21 -32.01
N THR A 54 -41.16 46.85 -31.77
CA THR A 54 -41.25 48.31 -31.81
C THR A 54 -40.31 48.90 -30.76
N GLY A 55 -39.48 49.87 -31.12
CA GLY A 55 -38.44 50.44 -30.26
C GLY A 55 -37.05 49.80 -30.40
N ALA A 56 -36.93 48.64 -31.07
CA ALA A 56 -35.63 48.01 -31.32
C ALA A 56 -34.85 48.72 -32.44
N VAL A 57 -33.53 48.86 -32.30
CA VAL A 57 -32.69 49.47 -33.34
C VAL A 57 -32.50 48.50 -34.51
N VAL A 58 -32.86 48.92 -35.71
CA VAL A 58 -32.63 48.20 -36.96
C VAL A 58 -31.38 48.74 -37.64
N SER A 59 -30.37 47.88 -37.77
CA SER A 59 -29.12 48.19 -38.46
C SER A 59 -29.19 47.82 -39.94
N LEU A 60 -28.67 48.69 -40.80
CA LEU A 60 -28.67 48.56 -42.25
C LEU A 60 -27.23 48.62 -42.76
N ASP A 61 -26.87 47.66 -43.59
CA ASP A 61 -25.53 47.53 -44.15
C ASP A 61 -25.59 47.57 -45.68
N GLY A 62 -25.04 48.61 -46.28
CA GLY A 62 -24.94 48.79 -47.72
C GLY A 62 -23.54 48.52 -48.26
N SER A 63 -22.58 48.13 -47.40
CA SER A 63 -21.17 48.00 -47.77
C SER A 63 -20.89 46.91 -48.80
N GLY A 64 -21.84 46.00 -49.04
CA GLY A 64 -21.79 45.01 -50.12
C GLY A 64 -22.06 45.57 -51.52
N SER A 65 -22.51 46.82 -51.64
CA SER A 65 -22.75 47.47 -52.93
C SER A 65 -21.45 47.59 -53.73
N SER A 66 -21.52 47.37 -55.04
CA SER A 66 -20.33 47.30 -55.89
C SER A 66 -20.56 47.92 -57.26
N ASP A 67 -19.47 48.39 -57.84
CA ASP A 67 -19.42 48.89 -59.21
C ASP A 67 -18.61 47.92 -60.09
N PRO A 68 -19.10 47.51 -61.27
CA PRO A 68 -18.37 46.59 -62.14
C PRO A 68 -17.04 47.13 -62.68
N ASP A 69 -16.94 48.44 -62.84
CA ASP A 69 -15.75 49.14 -63.35
C ASP A 69 -14.79 49.55 -62.20
N GLY A 70 -15.27 49.42 -60.96
CA GLY A 70 -14.51 49.64 -59.73
C GLY A 70 -14.54 51.09 -59.24
N ASP A 71 -15.51 51.87 -59.73
CA ASP A 71 -15.69 53.26 -59.35
C ASP A 71 -16.17 53.42 -57.90
N SER A 72 -15.89 54.59 -57.33
CA SER A 72 -16.22 54.87 -55.92
C SER A 72 -17.69 55.20 -55.76
N LEU A 73 -18.35 54.54 -54.80
CA LEU A 73 -19.79 54.67 -54.60
C LEU A 73 -20.17 55.70 -53.54
N THR A 74 -21.24 56.44 -53.84
CA THR A 74 -22.01 57.22 -52.87
C THR A 74 -23.34 56.53 -52.56
N TYR A 75 -23.86 56.70 -51.33
CA TYR A 75 -25.01 55.96 -50.83
C TYR A 75 -26.19 56.91 -50.59
N ALA A 76 -27.41 56.45 -50.89
CA ALA A 76 -28.64 57.15 -50.58
C ALA A 76 -29.69 56.17 -50.04
N TRP A 77 -29.94 56.25 -48.74
CA TRP A 77 -30.96 55.48 -48.03
C TRP A 77 -32.27 56.26 -47.94
N ILE A 78 -33.38 55.57 -48.21
CA ILE A 78 -34.74 56.12 -48.13
C ILE A 78 -35.57 55.20 -47.23
N LEU A 79 -36.23 55.79 -46.23
CA LEU A 79 -37.17 55.10 -45.34
C LEU A 79 -38.59 55.58 -45.60
N THR A 80 -39.48 54.63 -45.87
CA THR A 80 -40.93 54.86 -45.90
C THR A 80 -41.55 54.18 -44.68
N SER A 81 -42.09 54.99 -43.77
CA SER A 81 -42.70 54.55 -42.51
C SER A 81 -44.24 54.52 -42.60
N PRO A 82 -44.92 53.76 -41.72
CA PRO A 82 -46.38 53.78 -41.63
C PRO A 82 -46.90 55.16 -41.19
N ALA A 83 -48.15 55.48 -41.55
CA ALA A 83 -48.74 56.78 -41.25
C ALA A 83 -48.76 57.08 -39.74
N GLY A 84 -48.22 58.25 -39.37
CA GLY A 84 -48.10 58.68 -37.97
C GLY A 84 -46.75 58.36 -37.32
N SER A 85 -45.90 57.56 -37.97
CA SER A 85 -44.53 57.30 -37.51
C SER A 85 -43.65 58.53 -37.70
N SER A 86 -42.78 58.78 -36.73
CA SER A 86 -41.72 59.80 -36.73
C SER A 86 -40.32 59.20 -36.93
N ALA A 87 -40.22 57.89 -37.14
CA ALA A 87 -38.95 57.19 -37.36
C ALA A 87 -38.18 57.80 -38.54
N ALA A 88 -36.89 58.02 -38.34
CA ALA A 88 -35.98 58.58 -39.34
C ALA A 88 -34.69 57.77 -39.40
N LEU A 89 -34.07 57.76 -40.58
CA LEU A 89 -32.75 57.15 -40.77
C LEU A 89 -31.66 57.99 -40.12
N ILE A 90 -30.74 57.30 -39.48
CA ILE A 90 -29.48 57.85 -38.98
C ILE A 90 -28.41 57.58 -40.05
N SER A 91 -27.66 58.62 -40.41
CA SER A 91 -26.60 58.57 -41.43
C SER A 91 -27.08 58.06 -42.82
N PRO A 92 -28.11 58.67 -43.44
CA PRO A 92 -28.73 58.16 -44.67
C PRO A 92 -27.86 58.23 -45.94
N SER A 93 -26.63 58.75 -45.84
CA SER A 93 -25.69 58.83 -46.95
C SER A 93 -24.39 58.04 -46.72
N ALA A 94 -24.36 57.20 -45.69
CA ALA A 94 -23.20 56.38 -45.33
C ALA A 94 -23.40 54.92 -45.78
N PRO A 95 -22.32 54.12 -45.90
CA PRO A 95 -22.43 52.69 -46.18
C PRO A 95 -23.16 51.91 -45.08
N TYR A 96 -23.21 52.43 -43.84
CA TYR A 96 -23.98 51.87 -42.73
C TYR A 96 -25.00 52.91 -42.25
N SER A 97 -26.26 52.49 -42.07
CA SER A 97 -27.35 53.32 -41.57
C SER A 97 -28.15 52.55 -40.53
N SER A 98 -29.04 53.23 -39.79
CA SER A 98 -29.96 52.57 -38.88
C SER A 98 -31.23 53.41 -38.69
N PHE A 99 -32.28 52.78 -38.18
CA PHE A 99 -33.46 53.47 -37.68
C PHE A 99 -34.08 52.67 -36.54
N THR A 100 -34.97 53.31 -35.79
CA THR A 100 -35.75 52.66 -34.74
C THR A 100 -37.23 52.80 -35.10
N PRO A 101 -37.96 51.70 -35.35
CA PRO A 101 -39.40 51.73 -35.50
C PRO A 101 -40.04 52.28 -34.23
N ASP A 102 -40.85 53.32 -34.33
CA ASP A 102 -41.54 53.94 -33.20
C ASP A 102 -43.02 53.53 -33.11
N LEU A 103 -43.57 52.96 -34.18
CA LEU A 103 -44.90 52.39 -34.25
C LEU A 103 -44.87 50.98 -34.83
N VAL A 104 -45.83 50.17 -34.39
CA VAL A 104 -46.16 48.87 -35.01
C VAL A 104 -46.58 49.09 -36.45
N GLY A 105 -46.04 48.27 -37.36
CA GLY A 105 -46.35 48.34 -38.78
C GLY A 105 -45.15 48.07 -39.67
N THR A 106 -45.33 48.28 -40.97
CA THR A 106 -44.33 47.92 -41.97
C THR A 106 -43.51 49.14 -42.38
N TYR A 107 -42.19 49.02 -42.30
CA TYR A 107 -41.19 50.01 -42.73
C TYR A 107 -40.48 49.47 -43.97
N THR A 108 -40.47 50.26 -45.04
CA THR A 108 -39.75 49.90 -46.27
C THR A 108 -38.51 50.76 -46.41
N VAL A 109 -37.35 50.11 -46.46
CA VAL A 109 -36.06 50.75 -46.64
C VAL A 109 -35.56 50.47 -48.05
N GLN A 110 -35.09 51.51 -48.73
CA GLN A 110 -34.47 51.41 -50.05
C GLN A 110 -33.07 51.99 -50.04
N LEU A 111 -32.16 51.35 -50.78
CA LEU A 111 -30.80 51.83 -51.02
C LEU A 111 -30.60 52.01 -52.53
N VAL A 112 -30.09 53.19 -52.89
CA VAL A 112 -29.54 53.48 -54.23
C VAL A 112 -28.09 53.90 -54.05
N VAL A 113 -27.19 53.38 -54.89
CA VAL A 113 -25.78 53.80 -54.94
C VAL A 113 -25.46 54.46 -56.28
N ASN A 114 -24.49 55.38 -56.29
CA ASN A 114 -24.08 56.13 -57.48
C ASN A 114 -22.55 56.18 -57.58
N ASP A 115 -22.02 55.90 -58.76
CA ASP A 115 -20.59 55.85 -59.12
C ASP A 115 -20.00 57.22 -59.55
N GLY A 116 -20.84 58.27 -59.57
CA GLY A 116 -20.50 59.60 -60.06
C GLY A 116 -21.07 59.92 -61.46
N ALA A 117 -21.61 58.94 -62.16
CA ALA A 117 -22.24 59.06 -63.48
C ALA A 117 -23.67 58.51 -63.49
N ASP A 118 -23.88 57.27 -63.06
CA ASP A 118 -25.15 56.55 -63.11
C ASP A 118 -25.63 56.06 -61.73
N ASN A 119 -26.95 55.96 -61.55
CA ASN A 119 -27.55 55.41 -60.33
C ASN A 119 -27.83 53.92 -60.50
N SER A 120 -27.65 53.15 -59.43
CA SER A 120 -28.10 51.76 -59.37
C SER A 120 -29.64 51.68 -59.41
N PRO A 121 -30.21 50.54 -59.81
CA PRO A 121 -31.54 50.15 -59.37
C PRO A 121 -31.61 50.14 -57.83
N ALA A 122 -32.79 50.44 -57.26
CA ALA A 122 -32.97 50.46 -55.82
C ALA A 122 -33.04 49.04 -55.24
N ALA A 123 -32.13 48.71 -54.31
CA ALA A 123 -32.28 47.56 -53.44
C ALA A 123 -33.32 47.89 -52.36
N THR A 124 -34.21 46.94 -52.03
CA THR A 124 -35.33 47.19 -51.10
C THR A 124 -35.43 46.08 -50.05
N VAL A 125 -35.62 46.46 -48.79
CA VAL A 125 -35.93 45.56 -47.68
C VAL A 125 -37.15 46.06 -46.90
N VAL A 126 -37.96 45.12 -46.44
CA VAL A 126 -39.18 45.39 -45.67
C VAL A 126 -39.00 44.85 -44.26
N VAL A 127 -39.20 45.72 -43.28
CA VAL A 127 -39.10 45.41 -41.85
C VAL A 127 -40.48 45.59 -41.21
N THR A 128 -40.97 44.55 -40.55
CA THR A 128 -42.25 44.58 -39.84
C THR A 128 -41.97 44.78 -38.35
N ALA A 129 -42.37 45.91 -37.80
CA ALA A 129 -42.36 46.14 -36.36
C ALA A 129 -43.66 45.60 -35.76
N ALA A 130 -43.56 44.73 -34.76
CA ALA A 130 -44.68 44.20 -34.00
C ALA A 130 -44.56 44.60 -32.52
N THR A 131 -45.65 44.48 -31.76
CA THR A 131 -45.58 44.44 -30.30
C THR A 131 -44.98 43.11 -29.86
N ASN A 132 -44.15 43.11 -28.82
CA ASN A 132 -43.73 41.89 -28.17
C ASN A 132 -44.97 41.27 -27.48
N PRO A 133 -45.30 39.98 -27.71
CA PRO A 133 -46.40 39.31 -26.99
C PRO A 133 -46.20 39.28 -25.47
N ASN A 134 -44.96 39.39 -24.99
CA ASN A 134 -44.56 39.31 -23.57
C ASN A 134 -44.45 40.72 -22.92
N ASP A 135 -44.97 41.75 -23.58
CA ASP A 135 -45.02 43.15 -23.11
C ASP A 135 -46.47 43.65 -23.03
N ALA A 136 -47.43 42.73 -23.05
CA ALA A 136 -48.85 43.03 -22.91
C ALA A 136 -49.30 42.59 -21.52
N ASP A 137 -49.69 43.56 -20.70
CA ASP A 137 -50.42 43.35 -19.44
C ASP A 137 -51.81 42.77 -19.78
N ASN A 138 -51.88 41.44 -19.83
CA ASN A 138 -53.04 40.73 -20.39
C ASN A 138 -54.20 40.63 -19.39
N ASP A 139 -53.94 40.77 -18.09
CA ASP A 139 -54.96 40.73 -17.04
C ASP A 139 -55.30 42.12 -16.44
N GLY A 140 -54.48 43.12 -16.70
CA GLY A 140 -54.72 44.53 -16.41
C GLY A 140 -54.26 45.00 -15.04
N ASP A 141 -53.32 44.33 -14.37
CA ASP A 141 -52.81 44.75 -13.06
C ASP A 141 -51.75 45.86 -13.09
N GLY A 142 -51.24 46.18 -14.28
CA GLY A 142 -50.24 47.21 -14.53
C GLY A 142 -48.79 46.73 -14.51
N VAL A 143 -48.55 45.43 -14.38
CA VAL A 143 -47.25 44.76 -14.54
C VAL A 143 -47.31 43.88 -15.79
N THR A 144 -46.17 43.58 -16.39
CA THR A 144 -46.07 42.70 -17.58
C THR A 144 -45.11 41.57 -17.26
N GLU A 145 -45.13 40.46 -18.02
CA GLU A 145 -44.17 39.36 -17.87
C GLU A 145 -42.68 39.84 -17.78
N ASN A 146 -42.27 40.82 -18.58
CA ASN A 146 -40.91 41.38 -18.53
C ASN A 146 -40.59 42.25 -17.30
N GLN A 147 -41.61 42.62 -16.52
CA GLN A 147 -41.51 43.39 -15.27
C GLN A 147 -41.61 42.49 -14.02
N GLY A 148 -41.68 41.17 -14.21
CA GLY A 148 -41.65 40.18 -13.13
C GLY A 148 -43.00 39.57 -12.78
N ASP A 149 -44.04 39.81 -13.57
CA ASP A 149 -45.32 39.12 -13.44
C ASP A 149 -45.14 37.61 -13.71
N CYS A 150 -45.53 36.79 -12.73
CA CYS A 150 -45.40 35.35 -12.78
C CYS A 150 -46.66 34.61 -13.27
N ASP A 151 -47.81 35.29 -13.39
CA ASP A 151 -49.01 34.78 -14.05
C ASP A 151 -49.80 35.91 -14.74
N ASP A 152 -49.30 36.30 -15.91
CA ASP A 152 -49.81 37.36 -16.80
C ASP A 152 -51.28 37.18 -17.27
N ALA A 153 -51.98 36.13 -16.81
CA ALA A 153 -53.40 35.92 -17.04
C ALA A 153 -54.28 36.13 -15.79
N ASN A 154 -53.69 36.49 -14.65
CA ASN A 154 -54.33 36.60 -13.36
C ASN A 154 -53.86 37.83 -12.55
N VAL A 155 -54.70 38.88 -12.59
CA VAL A 155 -54.54 40.19 -11.92
C VAL A 155 -54.23 40.16 -10.41
N ALA A 156 -54.33 39.00 -9.77
CA ALA A 156 -54.04 38.81 -8.35
C ALA A 156 -52.63 38.26 -8.08
N ILE A 157 -51.87 37.89 -9.11
CA ILE A 157 -50.56 37.26 -9.02
C ILE A 157 -49.55 38.15 -9.73
N HIS A 158 -48.91 39.04 -8.99
CA HIS A 158 -47.92 39.98 -9.52
C HIS A 158 -46.98 40.48 -8.44
N PRO A 159 -45.79 41.00 -8.80
CA PRO A 159 -44.89 41.64 -7.87
C PRO A 159 -45.57 42.66 -6.94
N GLY A 160 -45.54 42.39 -5.64
CA GLY A 160 -46.15 43.25 -4.62
C GLY A 160 -47.65 43.07 -4.41
N ALA A 161 -48.27 42.03 -4.97
CA ALA A 161 -49.60 41.59 -4.56
C ALA A 161 -49.63 41.23 -3.06
N THR A 162 -50.82 41.17 -2.47
CA THR A 162 -50.96 40.74 -1.07
C THR A 162 -51.03 39.22 -1.01
N GLU A 163 -50.04 38.62 -0.36
CA GLU A 163 -49.98 37.19 -0.11
C GLU A 163 -51.19 36.67 0.70
N ILE A 164 -51.79 35.58 0.21
CA ILE A 164 -52.73 34.76 0.97
C ILE A 164 -51.94 33.57 1.47
N CYS A 165 -51.53 33.65 2.73
CA CYS A 165 -50.63 32.67 3.28
C CYS A 165 -51.17 31.22 3.20
N GLY A 166 -50.32 30.27 2.83
CA GLY A 166 -50.55 28.83 2.94
C GLY A 166 -51.57 28.25 1.96
N ASP A 167 -51.95 28.98 0.92
CA ASP A 167 -52.83 28.49 -0.14
C ASP A 167 -52.06 27.77 -1.29
N GLY A 168 -50.73 27.75 -1.19
CA GLY A 168 -49.82 27.08 -2.11
C GLY A 168 -49.51 27.87 -3.39
N ILE A 169 -49.96 29.13 -3.47
CA ILE A 169 -49.72 30.03 -4.61
C ILE A 169 -48.84 31.18 -4.11
N ASP A 170 -47.83 31.56 -4.88
CA ASP A 170 -46.98 32.73 -4.64
C ASP A 170 -47.59 33.91 -5.40
N GLN A 171 -48.41 34.72 -4.72
CA GLN A 171 -49.15 35.82 -5.35
C GLN A 171 -48.25 37.03 -5.61
N ASP A 172 -47.26 37.29 -4.75
CA ASP A 172 -46.37 38.44 -4.88
C ASP A 172 -45.11 38.18 -5.73
N CYS A 173 -45.03 36.97 -6.31
CA CYS A 173 -43.95 36.49 -7.16
C CYS A 173 -42.56 36.61 -6.49
N SER A 174 -42.50 36.51 -5.15
CA SER A 174 -41.25 36.62 -4.38
C SER A 174 -40.41 35.34 -4.37
N GLY A 175 -40.96 34.24 -4.87
CA GLY A 175 -40.32 32.94 -5.04
C GLY A 175 -40.83 31.84 -4.11
N ALA A 176 -41.81 32.13 -3.24
CA ALA A 176 -42.50 31.16 -2.39
C ALA A 176 -43.77 31.76 -1.76
N ASP A 177 -44.81 30.94 -1.59
CA ASP A 177 -46.01 31.25 -0.80
C ASP A 177 -45.64 31.61 0.66
N LEU A 178 -46.21 32.70 1.16
CA LEU A 178 -46.07 33.15 2.54
C LEU A 178 -46.65 32.11 3.51
N THR A 179 -45.88 31.70 4.52
CA THR A 179 -46.40 30.81 5.57
C THR A 179 -47.31 31.56 6.55
N CYS A 180 -48.48 30.99 6.87
CA CYS A 180 -49.41 31.64 7.81
C CYS A 180 -48.85 31.68 9.24
N PRO A 181 -49.08 32.78 9.99
CA PRO A 181 -48.98 32.76 11.44
C PRO A 181 -50.08 31.84 11.99
N VAL A 182 -49.68 30.74 12.63
CA VAL A 182 -50.60 29.85 13.36
C VAL A 182 -51.26 30.63 14.50
N ASP A 183 -52.59 30.49 14.64
CA ASP A 183 -53.30 30.90 15.85
C ASP A 183 -52.73 30.08 17.03
N PRO A 184 -52.32 30.69 18.15
CA PRO A 184 -51.74 29.95 19.28
C PRO A 184 -52.63 28.83 19.82
N ASN A 185 -53.94 28.87 19.56
CA ASN A 185 -54.93 27.88 20.00
C ASN A 185 -55.29 26.85 18.91
N ASP A 186 -54.69 26.96 17.73
CA ASP A 186 -54.86 26.04 16.59
C ASP A 186 -53.51 25.46 16.14
N ALA A 187 -52.48 25.72 16.95
CA ALA A 187 -51.17 25.11 16.83
C ALA A 187 -51.13 23.94 17.79
N ASP A 188 -51.00 22.75 17.23
CA ASP A 188 -50.60 21.55 17.95
C ASP A 188 -49.14 21.76 18.42
N ASN A 189 -48.97 22.39 19.59
CA ASN A 189 -47.67 22.90 20.02
C ASN A 189 -46.73 21.78 20.47
N ASP A 190 -47.26 20.59 20.73
CA ASP A 190 -46.52 19.42 21.16
C ASP A 190 -46.44 18.30 20.11
N GLY A 191 -47.28 18.35 19.07
CA GLY A 191 -47.22 17.51 17.89
C GLY A 191 -48.01 16.21 17.96
N ASP A 192 -49.02 16.07 18.83
CA ASP A 192 -49.81 14.84 18.97
C ASP A 192 -50.97 14.70 17.96
N GLY A 193 -51.25 15.76 17.21
CA GLY A 193 -52.28 15.83 16.19
C GLY A 193 -53.66 16.28 16.68
N VAL A 194 -53.79 16.68 17.95
CA VAL A 194 -54.97 17.30 18.56
C VAL A 194 -54.60 18.75 18.95
N THR A 195 -55.57 19.66 18.98
CA THR A 195 -55.35 21.05 19.42
C THR A 195 -56.27 21.37 20.59
N GLU A 196 -56.01 22.47 21.31
CA GLU A 196 -56.87 22.96 22.39
C GLU A 196 -58.36 23.04 21.97
N ASN A 197 -58.63 23.41 20.71
CA ASN A 197 -60.00 23.48 20.15
C ASN A 197 -60.61 22.10 19.81
N GLN A 198 -59.81 21.06 19.74
CA GLN A 198 -60.22 19.67 19.51
C GLN A 198 -60.34 18.86 20.80
N GLY A 199 -60.10 19.49 21.96
CA GLY A 199 -60.32 18.90 23.28
C GLY A 199 -59.05 18.50 24.01
N ASP A 200 -57.88 18.89 23.51
CA ASP A 200 -56.61 18.78 24.21
C ASP A 200 -56.65 19.60 25.51
N CYS A 201 -56.37 18.95 26.64
CA CYS A 201 -56.38 19.58 27.95
C CYS A 201 -55.00 20.08 28.42
N ASP A 202 -53.92 19.76 27.71
CA ASP A 202 -52.57 20.34 27.89
C ASP A 202 -51.82 20.34 26.55
N ASP A 203 -52.18 21.32 25.70
CA ASP A 203 -51.68 21.57 24.33
C ASP A 203 -50.14 21.83 24.23
N ALA A 204 -49.41 21.73 25.35
CA ALA A 204 -47.95 21.79 25.40
C ALA A 204 -47.30 20.45 25.73
N ASN A 205 -48.10 19.39 25.88
CA ASN A 205 -47.68 18.05 26.26
C ASN A 205 -48.44 16.95 25.49
N ALA A 206 -47.78 16.42 24.46
CA ALA A 206 -48.28 15.41 23.52
C ALA A 206 -48.71 14.06 24.14
N ALA A 207 -48.54 13.89 25.45
CA ALA A 207 -49.00 12.74 26.21
C ALA A 207 -50.37 12.95 26.87
N ILE A 208 -50.92 14.16 26.82
CA ILE A 208 -52.16 14.56 27.49
C ILE A 208 -53.13 15.05 26.42
N HIS A 209 -53.95 14.15 25.88
CA HIS A 209 -54.93 14.46 24.85
C HIS A 209 -56.09 13.45 24.86
N PRO A 210 -57.25 13.79 24.29
CA PRO A 210 -58.35 12.85 24.12
C PRO A 210 -57.92 11.52 23.50
N GLY A 211 -58.11 10.42 24.25
CA GLY A 211 -57.72 9.07 23.81
C GLY A 211 -56.25 8.72 24.01
N ALA A 212 -55.47 9.54 24.71
CA ALA A 212 -54.17 9.15 25.25
C ALA A 212 -54.32 7.93 26.18
N THR A 213 -53.21 7.21 26.40
CA THR A 213 -53.22 6.09 27.34
C THR A 213 -53.05 6.63 28.75
N GLU A 214 -54.06 6.43 29.58
CA GLU A 214 -54.02 6.78 31.01
C GLU A 214 -52.86 6.11 31.75
N ILE A 215 -52.09 6.92 32.46
CA ILE A 215 -51.15 6.44 33.48
C ILE A 215 -51.89 6.53 34.80
N CYS A 216 -52.45 5.39 35.20
CA CYS A 216 -53.30 5.36 36.37
C CYS A 216 -52.56 5.87 37.64
N GLY A 217 -53.27 6.63 38.49
CA GLY A 217 -52.83 6.99 39.85
C GLY A 217 -51.70 8.02 39.95
N ASP A 218 -51.29 8.65 38.84
CA ASP A 218 -50.28 9.71 38.83
C ASP A 218 -50.87 11.10 39.11
N GLY A 219 -52.20 11.19 39.24
CA GLY A 219 -52.94 12.41 39.53
C GLY A 219 -53.15 13.32 38.32
N ILE A 220 -52.76 12.90 37.12
CA ILE A 220 -52.96 13.60 35.85
C ILE A 220 -54.01 12.81 35.05
N ASP A 221 -54.88 13.53 34.33
CA ASP A 221 -55.92 12.97 33.47
C ASP A 221 -55.40 13.09 32.03
N GLN A 222 -54.67 12.08 31.57
CA GLN A 222 -53.99 12.10 30.26
C GLN A 222 -54.97 12.00 29.11
N ASP A 223 -56.06 11.26 29.24
CA ASP A 223 -57.06 11.08 28.19
C ASP A 223 -58.15 12.15 28.19
N CYS A 224 -58.01 13.15 29.06
CA CYS A 224 -58.93 14.27 29.26
C CYS A 224 -60.39 13.82 29.51
N SER A 225 -60.60 12.65 30.13
CA SER A 225 -61.94 12.08 30.39
C SER A 225 -62.63 12.67 31.62
N GLY A 226 -61.91 13.45 32.41
CA GLY A 226 -62.40 14.22 33.55
C GLY A 226 -61.95 13.71 34.92
N ALA A 227 -61.14 12.66 34.97
CA ALA A 227 -60.47 12.17 36.18
C ALA A 227 -59.40 11.12 35.85
N ASP A 228 -58.26 11.19 36.53
CA ASP A 228 -57.21 10.15 36.53
C ASP A 228 -57.79 8.75 36.81
N LEU A 229 -57.42 7.79 35.96
CA LEU A 229 -57.73 6.37 36.11
C LEU A 229 -57.15 5.82 37.42
N VAL A 230 -58.00 5.25 38.28
CA VAL A 230 -57.51 4.56 39.48
C VAL A 230 -56.83 3.24 39.09
N CYS A 231 -55.56 3.05 39.49
CA CYS A 231 -54.84 1.82 39.17
C CYS A 231 -55.54 0.58 39.74
N PRO A 232 -55.55 -0.54 38.98
CA PRO A 232 -55.64 -1.86 39.59
C PRO A 232 -54.46 -1.99 40.55
N VAL A 233 -54.68 -2.40 41.80
CA VAL A 233 -53.58 -2.71 42.71
C VAL A 233 -52.68 -3.74 42.02
N ASP A 234 -51.42 -3.39 41.80
CA ASP A 234 -50.43 -4.32 41.27
C ASP A 234 -50.29 -5.45 42.30
N PRO A 235 -50.42 -6.74 41.91
CA PRO A 235 -50.07 -7.84 42.81
C PRO A 235 -48.69 -7.65 43.46
N ASN A 236 -47.76 -6.97 42.78
CA ASN A 236 -46.41 -6.66 43.25
C ASN A 236 -46.32 -5.49 44.28
N ASP A 237 -47.45 -4.84 44.57
CA ASP A 237 -47.61 -3.80 45.61
C ASP A 237 -48.29 -4.37 46.88
N VAL A 238 -48.51 -5.69 46.92
CA VAL A 238 -49.08 -6.39 48.06
C VAL A 238 -47.94 -7.15 48.73
N ASP A 239 -47.63 -6.79 49.97
CA ASP A 239 -46.67 -7.50 50.83
C ASP A 239 -47.24 -8.88 51.18
N ASP A 240 -46.95 -9.88 50.33
CA ASP A 240 -47.57 -11.21 50.35
C ASP A 240 -47.13 -12.04 51.56
N ASP A 241 -45.91 -11.83 52.06
CA ASP A 241 -45.35 -12.53 53.22
C ASP A 241 -45.33 -11.73 54.54
N SER A 242 -45.68 -10.45 54.47
CA SER A 242 -45.82 -9.51 55.59
C SER A 242 -44.52 -9.13 56.31
N ASP A 243 -43.39 -9.07 55.61
CA ASP A 243 -42.12 -8.59 56.16
C ASP A 243 -41.92 -7.07 56.06
N GLY A 244 -42.81 -6.39 55.34
CA GLY A 244 -42.83 -4.94 55.16
C GLY A 244 -42.20 -4.44 53.87
N TYR A 245 -41.71 -5.34 53.01
CA TYR A 245 -41.29 -5.07 51.64
C TYR A 245 -42.31 -5.68 50.67
N THR A 246 -42.40 -5.11 49.47
CA THR A 246 -43.18 -5.63 48.34
C THR A 246 -42.21 -5.85 47.19
N GLU A 247 -42.57 -6.56 46.11
CA GLU A 247 -41.68 -6.66 44.95
C GLU A 247 -41.27 -5.27 44.42
N ASN A 248 -42.19 -4.29 44.44
CA ASN A 248 -41.89 -2.90 44.06
C ASN A 248 -41.06 -2.13 45.10
N ALA A 249 -41.04 -2.56 46.37
CA ALA A 249 -40.14 -2.03 47.40
C ALA A 249 -38.74 -2.66 47.35
N GLY A 250 -38.48 -3.55 46.39
CA GLY A 250 -37.19 -4.20 46.16
C GLY A 250 -37.11 -5.63 46.68
N ASP A 251 -38.24 -6.22 47.08
CA ASP A 251 -38.29 -7.62 47.45
C ASP A 251 -38.09 -8.52 46.23
N CYS A 252 -37.03 -9.32 46.25
CA CYS A 252 -36.70 -10.25 45.18
C CYS A 252 -37.39 -11.62 45.35
N ASN A 253 -38.08 -11.86 46.48
CA ASN A 253 -38.96 -12.99 46.72
C ASN A 253 -40.01 -12.68 47.80
N ASP A 254 -41.07 -11.99 47.40
CA ASP A 254 -42.20 -11.52 48.25
C ASP A 254 -43.05 -12.62 48.92
N ALA A 255 -42.69 -13.88 48.69
CA ALA A 255 -43.29 -15.03 49.35
C ALA A 255 -42.42 -15.57 50.51
N ASN A 256 -41.28 -14.94 50.81
CA ASN A 256 -40.31 -15.39 51.79
C ASN A 256 -39.63 -14.26 52.58
N THR A 257 -40.16 -14.03 53.80
CA THR A 257 -39.73 -13.04 54.82
C THR A 257 -38.24 -12.97 55.19
N ALA A 258 -37.41 -13.86 54.65
CA ALA A 258 -35.96 -13.89 54.84
C ALA A 258 -35.17 -13.36 53.63
N ILE A 259 -35.86 -12.96 52.56
CA ILE A 259 -35.29 -12.41 51.33
C ILE A 259 -35.98 -11.07 51.12
N HIS A 260 -35.28 -9.97 51.41
CA HIS A 260 -35.80 -8.61 51.28
C HIS A 260 -34.62 -7.62 51.31
N PRO A 261 -34.79 -6.37 50.84
CA PRO A 261 -33.76 -5.34 50.93
C PRO A 261 -33.15 -5.20 52.34
N GLY A 262 -31.84 -5.39 52.44
CA GLY A 262 -31.10 -5.28 53.70
C GLY A 262 -31.27 -6.45 54.67
N ALA A 263 -31.80 -7.60 54.22
CA ALA A 263 -31.71 -8.86 54.95
C ALA A 263 -30.24 -9.24 55.22
N THR A 264 -30.01 -10.16 56.16
CA THR A 264 -28.66 -10.65 56.43
C THR A 264 -28.30 -11.74 55.44
N GLU A 265 -27.25 -11.50 54.67
CA GLU A 265 -26.71 -12.44 53.69
C GLU A 265 -26.14 -13.71 54.32
N ASN A 266 -26.54 -14.86 53.76
CA ASN A 266 -25.88 -16.14 53.97
C ASN A 266 -24.92 -16.38 52.80
N CYS A 267 -23.70 -15.88 52.94
CA CYS A 267 -22.76 -15.86 51.83
C CYS A 267 -22.58 -17.24 51.15
N GLY A 268 -22.61 -17.28 49.82
CA GLY A 268 -22.23 -18.43 49.00
C GLY A 268 -23.22 -19.59 48.99
N ASP A 269 -24.46 -19.40 49.43
CA ASP A 269 -25.53 -20.40 49.33
C ASP A 269 -26.30 -20.34 48.00
N GLY A 270 -25.95 -19.38 47.13
CA GLY A 270 -26.50 -19.18 45.80
C GLY A 270 -27.83 -18.41 45.79
N ILE A 271 -28.24 -17.86 46.93
CA ILE A 271 -29.44 -17.06 47.08
C ILE A 271 -28.99 -15.63 47.47
N ASP A 272 -29.61 -14.62 46.89
CA ASP A 272 -29.41 -13.20 47.22
C ASP A 272 -30.51 -12.82 48.22
N GLN A 273 -30.18 -12.73 49.51
CA GLN A 273 -31.15 -12.48 50.58
C GLN A 273 -31.44 -10.99 50.69
N ASP A 274 -30.43 -10.15 50.54
CA ASP A 274 -30.55 -8.70 50.70
C ASP A 274 -30.98 -7.97 49.42
N CYS A 275 -31.24 -8.73 48.36
CA CYS A 275 -31.67 -8.28 47.05
C CYS A 275 -30.72 -7.23 46.44
N SER A 276 -29.43 -7.32 46.74
CA SER A 276 -28.40 -6.37 46.25
C SER A 276 -27.96 -6.66 44.81
N GLY A 277 -28.47 -7.72 44.19
CA GLY A 277 -28.24 -8.11 42.81
C GLY A 277 -27.26 -9.27 42.63
N ALA A 278 -26.73 -9.82 43.73
CA ALA A 278 -25.93 -11.04 43.78
C ALA A 278 -25.83 -11.55 45.21
N ASP A 279 -25.83 -12.88 45.37
CA ASP A 279 -25.40 -13.53 46.62
C ASP A 279 -24.04 -12.98 47.05
N LEU A 280 -23.95 -12.54 48.30
CA LEU A 280 -22.71 -12.11 48.91
C LEU A 280 -21.68 -13.22 48.78
N ILE A 281 -20.67 -13.00 47.96
CA ILE A 281 -19.52 -13.89 47.91
C ILE A 281 -18.89 -13.87 49.31
N CYS A 282 -18.79 -15.04 49.94
CA CYS A 282 -18.15 -15.15 51.24
C CYS A 282 -16.80 -14.45 51.20
N PRO A 283 -16.36 -13.81 52.31
CA PRO A 283 -14.97 -13.42 52.44
C PRO A 283 -14.15 -14.64 52.10
N VAL A 284 -13.44 -14.58 50.97
CA VAL A 284 -12.53 -15.64 50.55
C VAL A 284 -11.72 -15.98 51.78
N ASP A 285 -11.73 -17.25 52.17
CA ASP A 285 -10.73 -17.74 53.10
C ASP A 285 -9.40 -17.22 52.54
N PRO A 286 -8.55 -16.54 53.32
CA PRO A 286 -7.24 -16.09 52.83
C PRO A 286 -6.42 -17.20 52.15
N ASN A 287 -6.80 -18.47 52.33
CA ASN A 287 -6.25 -19.68 51.71
C ASN A 287 -7.02 -20.14 50.44
N ASP A 288 -7.91 -19.32 49.85
CA ASP A 288 -8.69 -19.65 48.65
C ASP A 288 -8.60 -18.55 47.56
N VAL A 289 -7.49 -17.80 47.58
CA VAL A 289 -7.15 -16.81 46.56
C VAL A 289 -6.09 -17.43 45.67
N ASP A 290 -6.39 -17.58 44.39
CA ASP A 290 -5.43 -17.96 43.35
C ASP A 290 -4.45 -16.79 43.12
N ASN A 291 -3.35 -16.77 43.88
CA ASN A 291 -2.44 -15.63 43.95
C ASN A 291 -1.52 -15.50 42.73
N ASP A 292 -1.38 -16.55 41.92
CA ASP A 292 -0.56 -16.57 40.70
C ASP A 292 -1.38 -16.68 39.39
N SER A 293 -2.69 -16.85 39.52
CA SER A 293 -3.69 -16.89 38.43
C SER A 293 -3.57 -18.10 37.49
N ASP A 294 -3.17 -19.26 38.01
CA ASP A 294 -3.07 -20.51 37.24
C ASP A 294 -4.35 -21.38 37.24
N GLY A 295 -5.34 -20.97 38.02
CA GLY A 295 -6.63 -21.65 38.16
C GLY A 295 -6.69 -22.68 39.30
N TYR A 296 -5.64 -22.79 40.13
CA TYR A 296 -5.62 -23.55 41.37
C TYR A 296 -5.53 -22.60 42.58
N THR A 297 -6.10 -23.00 43.70
CA THR A 297 -5.99 -22.31 45.00
C THR A 297 -5.36 -23.27 46.00
N GLU A 298 -4.82 -22.76 47.11
CA GLU A 298 -4.28 -23.60 48.20
C GLU A 298 -5.28 -24.71 48.63
N ASN A 299 -6.60 -24.39 48.68
CA ASN A 299 -7.66 -25.37 48.95
C ASN A 299 -7.96 -26.32 47.78
N ALA A 300 -7.78 -25.89 46.52
CA ALA A 300 -7.88 -26.74 45.35
C ALA A 300 -6.63 -27.63 45.13
N GLY A 301 -5.67 -27.57 46.05
CA GLY A 301 -4.47 -28.41 46.05
C GLY A 301 -3.31 -27.82 45.25
N ASP A 302 -3.25 -26.50 45.15
CA ASP A 302 -2.08 -25.81 44.60
C ASP A 302 -0.81 -26.19 45.38
N CYS A 303 0.22 -26.52 44.62
CA CYS A 303 1.51 -26.95 45.15
C CYS A 303 2.40 -25.74 45.53
N ASP A 304 2.23 -24.59 44.89
CA ASP A 304 2.87 -23.30 45.20
C ASP A 304 2.04 -22.16 44.60
N ASP A 305 1.06 -21.70 45.39
CA ASP A 305 0.06 -20.65 45.08
C ASP A 305 0.68 -19.29 44.69
N THR A 306 2.00 -19.14 44.68
CA THR A 306 2.71 -17.94 44.22
C THR A 306 3.43 -18.11 42.88
N ASN A 307 3.33 -19.29 42.27
CA ASN A 307 4.03 -19.67 41.05
C ASN A 307 3.17 -20.54 40.12
N ALA A 308 2.56 -19.89 39.13
CA ALA A 308 1.61 -20.47 38.16
C ALA A 308 2.12 -21.64 37.30
N ASN A 309 3.39 -22.00 37.48
CA ASN A 309 4.05 -23.11 36.82
C ASN A 309 4.04 -24.40 37.67
N ILE A 310 3.72 -24.30 38.96
CA ILE A 310 3.83 -25.40 39.93
C ILE A 310 2.44 -25.66 40.53
N SER A 311 1.66 -26.47 39.83
CA SER A 311 0.30 -26.85 40.18
C SER A 311 0.17 -28.36 40.39
N PRO A 312 -0.98 -28.89 40.85
CA PRO A 312 -1.17 -30.33 41.03
C PRO A 312 -1.07 -31.14 39.74
N ASN A 313 -1.04 -30.49 38.57
CA ASN A 313 -0.83 -31.12 37.26
C ASN A 313 0.60 -30.96 36.73
N THR A 314 1.53 -30.40 37.51
CA THR A 314 2.90 -30.17 37.07
C THR A 314 3.63 -31.46 36.74
N THR A 315 4.15 -31.50 35.51
CA THR A 315 4.99 -32.57 34.98
C THR A 315 6.44 -32.07 34.94
N TRP A 316 7.34 -32.86 35.51
CA TRP A 316 8.77 -32.58 35.56
C TRP A 316 9.49 -33.37 34.47
N TYR A 317 10.49 -32.76 33.84
CA TYR A 317 11.30 -33.33 32.77
C TYR A 317 12.71 -33.61 33.27
N LYS A 318 13.27 -34.78 32.96
CA LYS A 318 14.60 -35.18 33.45
C LYS A 318 15.66 -34.30 32.78
N ASP A 319 16.53 -33.73 33.60
CA ASP A 319 17.63 -32.82 33.27
C ASP A 319 18.68 -33.05 34.36
N ALA A 320 19.39 -34.16 34.24
CA ALA A 320 20.18 -34.72 35.32
C ALA A 320 21.59 -34.10 35.42
N ASP A 321 22.06 -33.45 34.36
CA ASP A 321 23.32 -32.69 34.35
C ASP A 321 23.14 -31.17 34.39
N GLY A 322 21.91 -30.66 34.21
CA GLY A 322 21.55 -29.27 34.43
C GLY A 322 21.90 -28.34 33.27
N ASP A 323 21.95 -28.85 32.03
CA ASP A 323 22.26 -28.06 30.84
C ASP A 323 21.03 -27.40 30.18
N GLY A 324 19.84 -27.72 30.68
CA GLY A 324 18.58 -27.16 30.21
C GLY A 324 17.97 -27.92 29.02
N TYR A 325 18.45 -29.11 28.68
CA TYR A 325 17.81 -30.00 27.72
C TYR A 325 17.34 -31.28 28.44
N SER A 326 16.31 -31.93 27.90
CA SER A 326 15.78 -33.17 28.47
C SER A 326 15.84 -34.31 27.47
N ASP A 327 16.05 -35.55 27.94
CA ASP A 327 15.94 -36.77 27.13
C ASP A 327 14.48 -37.15 26.81
N GLY A 328 13.51 -36.37 27.32
CA GLY A 328 12.06 -36.62 27.19
C GLY A 328 11.49 -37.53 28.28
N THR A 329 12.30 -37.98 29.24
CA THR A 329 11.83 -38.71 30.41
C THR A 329 11.09 -37.76 31.35
N THR A 330 9.84 -38.08 31.66
CA THR A 330 9.00 -37.25 32.55
C THR A 330 8.67 -37.95 33.87
N GLN A 331 8.42 -37.17 34.92
CA GLN A 331 7.79 -37.61 36.16
C GLN A 331 6.64 -36.67 36.55
N GLY A 332 5.50 -37.24 36.92
CA GLY A 332 4.34 -36.47 37.36
C GLY A 332 3.01 -37.09 36.93
N PRO A 333 1.88 -36.46 37.30
CA PRO A 333 1.82 -35.17 38.02
C PRO A 333 2.17 -35.28 39.51
N ILE A 334 3.10 -34.45 40.01
CA ILE A 334 3.53 -34.39 41.42
C ILE A 334 4.01 -32.97 41.81
N CYS A 335 3.69 -32.52 43.03
CA CYS A 335 4.04 -31.17 43.51
C CYS A 335 5.54 -30.95 43.72
N SER A 336 6.24 -31.93 44.30
CA SER A 336 7.64 -31.76 44.67
C SER A 336 8.57 -32.10 43.51
N ARG A 337 9.42 -31.15 43.11
CA ARG A 337 10.48 -31.33 42.11
C ARG A 337 11.37 -32.54 42.45
N PRO A 338 11.38 -33.61 41.63
CA PRO A 338 12.32 -34.71 41.79
C PRO A 338 13.76 -34.25 41.56
N ALA A 339 14.73 -34.90 42.21
CA ALA A 339 16.14 -34.59 42.00
C ALA A 339 16.58 -34.95 40.56
N GLY A 340 17.24 -34.00 39.88
CA GLY A 340 17.67 -34.17 38.48
C GLY A 340 16.53 -34.00 37.45
N TYR A 341 15.47 -33.30 37.82
CA TYR A 341 14.39 -32.92 36.92
C TYR A 341 14.20 -31.40 36.96
N SER A 342 13.67 -30.83 35.88
CA SER A 342 13.39 -29.41 35.69
C SER A 342 11.96 -29.19 35.15
N TYR A 343 11.39 -28.02 35.39
CA TYR A 343 10.10 -27.64 34.83
C TYR A 343 10.26 -27.17 33.38
N GLN A 344 9.21 -27.26 32.56
CA GLN A 344 9.31 -26.98 31.12
C GLN A 344 9.87 -25.59 30.79
N VAL A 345 9.58 -24.57 31.61
CA VAL A 345 10.07 -23.19 31.36
C VAL A 345 11.52 -22.98 31.76
N GLU A 346 12.09 -23.90 32.54
CA GLU A 346 13.52 -23.91 32.90
C GLU A 346 14.36 -24.55 31.80
N LEU A 347 13.72 -25.25 30.84
CA LEU A 347 14.38 -25.98 29.77
C LEU A 347 14.38 -25.17 28.45
N THR A 348 15.47 -25.30 27.70
CA THR A 348 15.56 -24.87 26.30
C THR A 348 14.78 -25.83 25.40
N ALA A 349 14.77 -27.14 25.72
CA ALA A 349 13.93 -28.13 25.05
C ALA A 349 13.50 -29.26 26.00
N THR A 350 12.25 -29.71 25.88
CA THR A 350 11.68 -30.78 26.72
C THR A 350 11.98 -32.19 26.22
N ALA A 351 12.77 -32.32 25.14
CA ALA A 351 13.20 -33.58 24.54
C ALA A 351 14.41 -33.32 23.63
N GLY A 352 15.14 -34.37 23.28
CA GLY A 352 16.21 -34.34 22.28
C GLY A 352 17.63 -34.37 22.84
N ASP A 353 17.80 -34.34 24.16
CA ASP A 353 19.09 -34.62 24.77
C ASP A 353 19.46 -36.10 24.59
N CYS A 354 20.58 -36.32 23.90
CA CYS A 354 21.10 -37.65 23.61
C CYS A 354 22.04 -38.18 24.71
N ASN A 355 22.44 -37.36 25.68
CA ASN A 355 23.23 -37.77 26.84
C ASN A 355 23.00 -36.88 28.07
N ASP A 356 21.89 -37.17 28.76
CA ASP A 356 21.43 -36.55 30.02
C ASP A 356 22.28 -36.93 31.26
N ALA A 357 23.58 -37.06 31.08
CA ALA A 357 24.59 -37.22 32.13
C ALA A 357 25.86 -36.40 31.81
N ASN A 358 25.87 -35.67 30.70
CA ASN A 358 26.96 -34.84 30.24
C ASN A 358 26.45 -33.57 29.53
N ALA A 359 26.46 -32.47 30.28
CA ALA A 359 26.04 -31.13 29.87
C ALA A 359 26.72 -30.53 28.62
N ALA A 360 27.72 -31.21 28.06
CA ALA A 360 28.40 -30.83 26.83
C ALA A 360 27.83 -31.51 25.57
N ILE A 361 26.83 -32.39 25.72
CA ILE A 361 26.22 -33.17 24.65
C ILE A 361 24.71 -32.93 24.71
N ASN A 362 24.22 -31.99 23.91
CA ASN A 362 22.83 -31.60 23.82
C ASN A 362 22.55 -30.87 22.50
N PRO A 363 21.30 -30.70 22.06
CA PRO A 363 20.95 -30.04 20.80
C PRO A 363 21.48 -28.62 20.57
N GLY A 364 21.90 -27.91 21.63
CA GLY A 364 22.49 -26.58 21.54
C GLY A 364 24.01 -26.56 21.53
N ALA A 365 24.66 -27.70 21.73
CA ALA A 365 26.10 -27.80 21.76
C ALA A 365 26.71 -27.56 20.38
N THR A 366 27.94 -27.06 20.35
CA THR A 366 28.71 -26.96 19.11
C THR A 366 29.50 -28.25 18.92
N ASP A 367 29.29 -28.89 17.79
CA ASP A 367 29.96 -30.13 17.44
C ASP A 367 31.48 -29.93 17.27
N ILE A 368 32.26 -30.87 17.79
CA ILE A 368 33.73 -30.92 17.71
C ILE A 368 34.10 -31.89 16.58
N PRO A 369 34.59 -31.39 15.43
CA PRO A 369 34.63 -32.24 14.26
C PRO A 369 35.55 -33.47 14.34
N ASN A 370 35.02 -34.64 14.01
CA ASN A 370 35.73 -35.93 13.92
C ASN A 370 36.26 -36.47 15.26
N ASP A 371 35.69 -36.08 16.40
CA ASP A 371 36.06 -36.68 17.69
C ASP A 371 35.29 -37.97 18.00
N GLY A 372 34.32 -38.34 17.14
CA GLY A 372 33.51 -39.55 17.22
C GLY A 372 32.33 -39.44 18.18
N ILE A 373 32.05 -38.24 18.70
CA ILE A 373 30.92 -37.93 19.56
C ILE A 373 30.07 -36.90 18.81
N ASP A 374 28.76 -37.14 18.78
CA ASP A 374 27.77 -36.21 18.26
C ASP A 374 27.34 -35.32 19.43
N GLN A 375 27.92 -34.12 19.55
CA GLN A 375 27.61 -33.22 20.67
C GLN A 375 26.27 -32.52 20.49
N ASP A 376 25.87 -32.22 19.26
CA ASP A 376 24.63 -31.48 18.97
C ASP A 376 23.41 -32.37 18.75
N CYS A 377 23.56 -33.68 19.00
CA CYS A 377 22.52 -34.70 18.87
C CYS A 377 21.84 -34.69 17.48
N SER A 378 22.54 -34.26 16.42
CA SER A 378 22.01 -34.22 15.05
C SER A 378 21.94 -35.60 14.39
N GLY A 379 22.48 -36.63 15.05
CA GLY A 379 22.55 -38.01 14.57
C GLY A 379 23.86 -38.33 13.84
N ALA A 380 24.81 -37.40 13.79
CA ALA A 380 26.14 -37.60 13.23
C ALA A 380 27.15 -36.58 13.78
N ASP A 381 28.35 -37.04 14.13
CA ASP A 381 29.52 -36.17 14.39
C ASP A 381 29.84 -35.32 13.14
N LEU A 382 29.86 -34.00 13.31
CA LEU A 382 30.20 -33.01 12.30
C LEU A 382 31.56 -33.32 11.68
N LEU A 383 31.56 -33.64 10.39
CA LEU A 383 32.80 -33.70 9.63
C LEU A 383 33.21 -32.26 9.24
N TRP A 384 34.49 -31.92 9.33
CA TRP A 384 35.07 -30.57 9.10
C TRP A 384 34.80 -29.94 7.69
N PHE A 385 33.87 -30.42 6.86
CA PHE A 385 33.62 -29.86 5.52
C PHE A 385 32.13 -29.62 5.24
N PRO A 386 31.70 -28.39 4.92
CA PRO A 386 30.50 -28.18 4.12
C PRO A 386 30.72 -28.76 2.71
N ALA A 387 29.62 -29.09 2.03
CA ALA A 387 29.60 -29.77 0.74
C ALA A 387 30.52 -29.16 -0.33
N ALA A 388 31.06 -30.04 -1.17
CA ALA A 388 32.10 -29.83 -2.17
C ALA A 388 31.73 -28.93 -3.37
N SER A 389 31.17 -27.73 -3.17
CA SER A 389 30.80 -26.83 -4.28
C SER A 389 31.79 -25.68 -4.57
N SER A 390 32.81 -25.45 -3.73
CA SER A 390 33.74 -24.31 -3.87
C SER A 390 35.22 -24.68 -3.76
N LEU A 391 35.60 -25.93 -4.01
CA LEU A 391 37.03 -26.23 -4.21
C LEU A 391 37.40 -25.92 -5.67
N PRO A 392 38.44 -25.10 -5.91
CA PRO A 392 38.97 -24.90 -7.24
C PRO A 392 39.57 -26.19 -7.78
N ASP A 393 39.39 -26.37 -9.08
CA ASP A 393 40.07 -27.37 -9.89
C ASP A 393 41.59 -27.26 -9.64
N THR A 394 42.28 -28.39 -9.52
CA THR A 394 43.72 -28.39 -9.23
C THR A 394 44.56 -28.08 -10.46
N GLY A 395 43.94 -27.69 -11.57
CA GLY A 395 44.59 -27.27 -12.81
C GLY A 395 45.02 -28.45 -13.69
N GLN A 396 44.73 -29.69 -13.32
CA GLN A 396 45.22 -30.88 -14.03
C GLN A 396 44.52 -31.04 -15.38
N THR A 397 45.27 -30.83 -16.47
CA THR A 397 44.71 -30.89 -17.83
C THR A 397 44.84 -32.26 -18.52
N GLY A 398 45.52 -33.22 -17.88
CA GLY A 398 45.79 -34.54 -18.46
C GLY A 398 45.02 -35.67 -17.79
N ASP A 399 44.36 -36.51 -18.60
CA ASP A 399 43.73 -37.75 -18.13
C ASP A 399 44.81 -38.76 -17.69
N TYR A 400 44.73 -39.20 -16.44
CA TYR A 400 45.68 -40.16 -15.86
C TYR A 400 45.09 -41.56 -15.77
N THR A 401 43.76 -41.69 -15.83
CA THR A 401 43.06 -42.96 -16.03
C THR A 401 41.95 -42.80 -17.08
N ALA A 402 41.27 -43.91 -17.42
CA ALA A 402 40.10 -43.88 -18.30
C ALA A 402 38.78 -43.73 -17.53
N THR A 403 38.84 -43.39 -16.24
CA THR A 403 37.68 -43.29 -15.35
C THR A 403 37.10 -41.89 -15.44
N PHE A 404 35.88 -41.78 -15.94
CA PHE A 404 35.15 -40.51 -16.00
C PHE A 404 34.87 -40.00 -14.57
N GLY A 405 35.35 -38.80 -14.25
CA GLY A 405 35.35 -38.26 -12.89
C GLY A 405 36.63 -37.56 -12.45
N GLU A 406 37.67 -37.52 -13.30
CA GLU A 406 38.93 -36.83 -13.02
C GLU A 406 38.79 -35.31 -13.21
N ASP A 407 39.73 -34.55 -12.65
CA ASP A 407 39.82 -33.09 -12.78
C ASP A 407 39.87 -32.66 -14.27
N SER A 408 40.57 -33.44 -15.09
CA SER A 408 40.68 -33.23 -16.54
C SER A 408 39.39 -33.50 -17.33
N ASP A 409 38.44 -34.27 -16.78
CA ASP A 409 37.15 -34.56 -17.43
C ASP A 409 36.17 -33.38 -17.33
N TYR A 410 36.39 -32.45 -16.39
CA TYR A 410 35.45 -31.37 -16.07
C TYR A 410 36.17 -30.05 -15.79
N THR A 411 35.85 -29.00 -16.56
CA THR A 411 36.24 -27.64 -16.18
C THR A 411 35.20 -27.05 -15.23
N ILE A 412 35.31 -27.36 -13.94
CA ILE A 412 34.43 -26.85 -12.89
C ILE A 412 35.26 -26.01 -11.93
N ASN A 413 34.90 -24.74 -11.78
CA ASN A 413 35.57 -23.80 -10.87
C ASN A 413 37.09 -23.66 -11.11
N PRO A 414 37.53 -23.22 -12.30
CA PRO A 414 38.95 -23.00 -12.56
C PRO A 414 39.54 -21.98 -11.58
N PRO A 415 40.81 -22.15 -11.13
CA PRO A 415 41.47 -21.21 -10.24
C PRO A 415 41.31 -19.76 -10.71
N SER A 416 40.75 -18.91 -9.87
CA SER A 416 40.39 -17.53 -10.21
C SER A 416 40.70 -16.62 -9.04
N TYR A 417 41.48 -15.56 -9.31
CA TYR A 417 42.01 -14.69 -8.27
C TYR A 417 41.80 -13.22 -8.60
N THR A 418 41.50 -12.43 -7.57
CA THR A 418 41.40 -10.96 -7.63
C THR A 418 42.48 -10.37 -6.72
N ASP A 419 43.48 -9.71 -7.33
CA ASP A 419 44.50 -8.95 -6.59
C ASP A 419 43.97 -7.54 -6.25
N HIS A 420 43.98 -7.19 -4.97
CA HIS A 420 43.48 -5.91 -4.47
C HIS A 420 44.55 -4.80 -4.43
N GLY A 421 45.81 -5.11 -4.80
CA GLY A 421 46.91 -4.14 -4.83
C GLY A 421 47.36 -3.62 -3.46
N ASN A 422 46.89 -4.25 -2.39
CA ASN A 422 47.13 -3.86 -0.99
C ASN A 422 47.84 -4.98 -0.18
N GLY A 423 48.37 -6.00 -0.87
CA GLY A 423 49.00 -7.17 -0.26
C GLY A 423 48.04 -8.35 -0.02
N THR A 424 46.77 -8.24 -0.44
CA THR A 424 45.76 -9.31 -0.32
C THR A 424 45.23 -9.74 -1.68
N VAL A 425 44.86 -11.00 -1.78
CA VAL A 425 44.23 -11.62 -2.96
C VAL A 425 42.98 -12.37 -2.52
N THR A 426 41.86 -12.16 -3.21
CA THR A 426 40.68 -13.01 -3.05
C THR A 426 40.74 -14.17 -4.04
N ASP A 427 40.56 -15.39 -3.54
CA ASP A 427 40.22 -16.56 -4.32
C ASP A 427 38.71 -16.50 -4.62
N ASN A 428 38.37 -16.25 -5.89
CA ASN A 428 36.98 -16.06 -6.32
C ASN A 428 36.18 -17.37 -6.33
N VAL A 429 36.84 -18.53 -6.15
CA VAL A 429 36.19 -19.84 -6.08
C VAL A 429 35.84 -20.19 -4.64
N THR A 430 36.80 -20.09 -3.72
CA THR A 430 36.56 -20.40 -2.31
C THR A 430 35.92 -19.23 -1.55
N GLY A 431 36.03 -18.01 -2.07
CA GLY A 431 35.69 -16.77 -1.38
C GLY A 431 36.78 -16.28 -0.42
N LEU A 432 37.78 -17.12 -0.11
CA LEU A 432 38.79 -16.79 0.89
C LEU A 432 39.70 -15.65 0.43
N MET A 433 40.06 -14.77 1.37
CA MET A 433 41.08 -13.76 1.15
C MET A 433 42.42 -14.24 1.72
N TRP A 434 43.48 -14.09 0.94
CA TRP A 434 44.81 -14.59 1.21
C TRP A 434 45.82 -13.44 1.27
N GLN A 435 46.85 -13.60 2.10
CA GLN A 435 48.05 -12.78 2.02
C GLN A 435 48.85 -13.14 0.75
N GLN A 436 49.28 -12.14 -0.03
CA GLN A 436 49.99 -12.36 -1.31
C GLN A 436 51.38 -12.99 -1.20
N GLY A 437 52.01 -12.90 -0.03
CA GLY A 437 53.34 -13.45 0.23
C GLY A 437 53.46 -13.89 1.67
N ASN A 438 54.51 -14.63 1.98
CA ASN A 438 54.84 -14.95 3.37
C ASN A 438 55.63 -13.82 4.02
N ASP A 439 55.83 -13.88 5.33
CA ASP A 439 56.67 -12.92 6.05
C ASP A 439 58.18 -13.23 5.96
N ALA A 440 58.56 -14.24 5.16
CA ALA A 440 59.92 -14.77 5.01
C ALA A 440 60.62 -15.15 6.33
N VAL A 441 59.85 -15.42 7.40
CA VAL A 441 60.36 -15.86 8.70
C VAL A 441 59.88 -17.28 8.98
N ALA A 442 60.80 -18.13 9.45
CA ALA A 442 60.45 -19.48 9.86
C ALA A 442 59.94 -19.50 11.31
N HIS A 443 58.68 -19.86 11.51
CA HIS A 443 58.00 -19.92 12.81
C HIS A 443 57.87 -21.35 13.30
N ASN A 444 57.77 -21.58 14.61
CA ASN A 444 57.32 -22.88 15.12
C ASN A 444 55.78 -22.98 15.14
N TRP A 445 55.25 -24.18 15.38
CA TRP A 445 53.80 -24.43 15.34
C TRP A 445 53.01 -23.57 16.33
N TYR A 446 53.57 -23.34 17.53
CA TYR A 446 52.94 -22.55 18.59
C TYR A 446 52.83 -21.07 18.20
N GLN A 447 53.89 -20.51 17.63
CA GLN A 447 53.89 -19.15 17.06
C GLN A 447 52.90 -19.02 15.90
N ALA A 448 52.79 -20.04 15.05
CA ALA A 448 51.86 -20.01 13.92
C ALA A 448 50.37 -20.14 14.31
N ASN A 449 50.05 -20.76 15.45
CA ASN A 449 48.67 -21.05 15.89
C ASN A 449 48.25 -20.39 17.22
N GLY A 450 49.07 -19.52 17.81
CA GLY A 450 48.71 -18.77 19.02
C GLY A 450 48.60 -19.57 20.32
N VAL A 451 49.08 -20.81 20.34
CA VAL A 451 48.94 -21.71 21.50
C VAL A 451 50.20 -21.70 22.36
N ALA A 452 50.07 -21.48 23.67
CA ALA A 452 51.19 -21.46 24.61
C ALA A 452 51.68 -22.88 24.94
N GLU A 453 52.99 -23.12 25.01
CA GLU A 453 53.52 -24.36 25.57
C GLU A 453 53.38 -24.40 27.10
N ALA A 454 52.95 -25.53 27.65
CA ALA A 454 52.97 -25.77 29.10
C ALA A 454 54.37 -26.06 29.65
N THR A 455 55.40 -26.24 28.80
CA THR A 455 56.73 -26.62 29.26
C THR A 455 57.85 -25.81 28.62
N SER A 456 58.38 -24.87 29.41
CA SER A 456 59.70 -24.23 29.31
C SER A 456 59.90 -22.95 28.49
N ASN A 457 58.86 -22.35 27.91
CA ASN A 457 58.94 -20.97 27.41
C ASN A 457 57.78 -20.11 27.94
N PRO A 458 57.95 -19.35 29.04
CA PRO A 458 56.87 -18.57 29.65
C PRO A 458 56.60 -17.22 28.94
N GLY A 459 57.05 -17.05 27.70
CA GLY A 459 56.67 -15.93 26.84
C GLY A 459 55.57 -16.37 25.89
N GLY A 460 54.38 -15.77 25.99
CA GLY A 460 53.19 -16.12 25.22
C GLY A 460 53.48 -16.27 23.72
N ALA A 461 53.02 -17.38 23.14
CA ALA A 461 53.09 -17.56 21.70
C ALA A 461 52.24 -16.48 21.02
N THR A 462 52.87 -15.59 20.26
CA THR A 462 52.14 -14.62 19.43
C THR A 462 51.65 -15.35 18.20
N ASP A 463 50.33 -15.49 18.06
CA ASP A 463 49.71 -15.96 16.83
C ASP A 463 50.11 -15.06 15.67
N VAL A 464 50.94 -15.56 14.76
CA VAL A 464 51.43 -14.76 13.62
C VAL A 464 50.28 -14.36 12.71
N CYS A 465 49.32 -15.25 12.47
CA CYS A 465 48.16 -14.92 11.65
C CYS A 465 47.13 -14.13 12.45
N GLY A 466 46.78 -14.55 13.67
CA GLY A 466 45.81 -13.84 14.52
C GLY A 466 46.23 -12.41 14.90
N ASN A 467 47.52 -12.08 14.87
CA ASN A 467 48.02 -10.72 15.09
C ASN A 467 48.36 -9.97 13.79
N LEU A 468 48.19 -10.59 12.62
CA LEU A 468 48.40 -9.92 11.34
C LEU A 468 47.35 -8.82 11.19
N THR A 469 47.81 -7.59 10.96
CA THR A 469 46.95 -6.47 10.55
C THR A 469 47.36 -6.06 9.15
N LEU A 470 46.64 -6.58 8.15
CA LEU A 470 46.92 -6.36 6.74
C LEU A 470 45.66 -5.86 6.03
N ALA A 471 45.81 -4.86 5.16
CA ALA A 471 44.72 -4.24 4.41
C ALA A 471 43.52 -3.75 5.25
N GLY A 472 43.71 -3.52 6.56
CA GLY A 472 42.66 -3.12 7.49
C GLY A 472 41.90 -4.27 8.16
N TYR A 473 42.23 -5.52 7.83
CA TYR A 473 41.65 -6.72 8.43
C TYR A 473 42.48 -7.21 9.62
N THR A 474 41.81 -7.70 10.65
CA THR A 474 42.41 -8.17 11.92
C THR A 474 42.01 -9.60 12.30
N ASN A 475 41.21 -10.26 11.46
CA ASN A 475 40.64 -11.59 11.65
C ASN A 475 41.36 -12.65 10.79
N TRP A 476 42.66 -12.46 10.57
CA TRP A 476 43.51 -13.40 9.87
C TRP A 476 43.74 -14.66 10.72
N ARG A 477 43.80 -15.82 10.07
CA ARG A 477 44.03 -17.11 10.73
C ARG A 477 44.97 -18.00 9.94
N LEU A 478 45.51 -19.01 10.63
CA LEU A 478 46.27 -20.05 9.96
C LEU A 478 45.31 -20.94 9.11
N PRO A 479 45.56 -21.08 7.80
CA PRO A 479 44.73 -21.89 6.93
C PRO A 479 44.91 -23.38 7.19
N SER A 480 43.86 -24.15 6.92
CA SER A 480 43.87 -25.61 6.94
C SER A 480 44.69 -26.18 5.79
N LYS A 481 45.05 -27.46 5.88
CA LYS A 481 45.78 -28.13 4.80
C LYS A 481 45.00 -28.11 3.48
N LYS A 482 43.68 -28.17 3.52
CA LYS A 482 42.83 -28.20 2.31
C LYS A 482 42.68 -26.82 1.68
N GLU A 483 42.60 -25.76 2.47
CA GLU A 483 42.65 -24.38 1.97
C GLU A 483 44.01 -24.09 1.33
N LEU A 484 45.11 -24.57 1.91
CA LEU A 484 46.42 -24.44 1.27
C LEU A 484 46.54 -25.22 -0.05
N VAL A 485 45.77 -26.29 -0.22
CA VAL A 485 45.72 -27.06 -1.48
C VAL A 485 44.84 -26.38 -2.51
N SER A 486 43.84 -25.58 -2.11
CA SER A 486 42.94 -24.88 -3.05
C SER A 486 43.65 -23.81 -3.87
N ILE A 487 44.78 -23.28 -3.40
CA ILE A 487 45.55 -22.26 -4.14
C ILE A 487 46.68 -22.85 -5.01
N LEU A 488 46.72 -24.18 -5.17
CA LEU A 488 47.76 -24.87 -5.94
C LEU A 488 47.23 -25.33 -7.30
N ASP A 489 48.05 -25.11 -8.32
CA ASP A 489 47.99 -25.75 -9.63
C ASP A 489 48.95 -26.96 -9.63
N LEU A 490 48.37 -28.16 -9.59
CA LEU A 490 49.07 -29.44 -9.53
C LEU A 490 49.53 -29.95 -10.91
N ASP A 491 49.16 -29.28 -12.02
CA ASP A 491 49.75 -29.54 -13.34
C ASP A 491 51.13 -28.88 -13.46
N VAL A 492 51.39 -27.84 -12.64
CA VAL A 492 52.68 -27.17 -12.55
C VAL A 492 53.54 -27.75 -11.44
N TYR A 493 54.70 -28.29 -11.81
CA TYR A 493 55.61 -28.92 -10.85
C TYR A 493 56.34 -27.93 -9.92
N ASN A 494 56.69 -26.73 -10.41
CA ASN A 494 57.52 -25.78 -9.65
C ASN A 494 57.51 -24.34 -10.20
N PRO A 495 56.98 -23.35 -9.46
CA PRO A 495 56.14 -23.50 -8.27
C PRO A 495 54.74 -24.02 -8.66
N ALA A 496 54.13 -24.84 -7.80
CA ALA A 496 52.74 -25.26 -7.97
C ALA A 496 51.76 -24.13 -7.62
N ILE A 497 52.18 -23.15 -6.82
CA ILE A 497 51.40 -21.93 -6.59
C ILE A 497 51.57 -20.96 -7.78
N ASN A 498 50.51 -20.22 -8.11
CA ASN A 498 50.59 -19.16 -9.10
C ASN A 498 51.48 -18.01 -8.59
N ALA A 499 52.75 -18.01 -8.99
CA ALA A 499 53.75 -17.03 -8.54
C ALA A 499 53.52 -15.59 -9.02
N VAL A 500 52.61 -15.37 -9.97
CA VAL A 500 52.18 -14.03 -10.38
C VAL A 500 51.19 -13.46 -9.37
N VAL A 501 50.26 -14.30 -8.88
CA VAL A 501 49.24 -13.93 -7.90
C VAL A 501 49.79 -13.90 -6.48
N PHE A 502 50.71 -14.83 -6.16
CA PHE A 502 51.33 -14.99 -4.84
C PHE A 502 52.85 -14.73 -4.88
N PRO A 503 53.27 -13.47 -5.17
CA PRO A 503 54.68 -13.13 -5.29
C PRO A 503 55.41 -13.27 -3.94
N GLY A 504 56.64 -13.79 -3.99
CA GLY A 504 57.48 -13.92 -2.78
C GLY A 504 57.21 -15.16 -1.93
N THR A 505 56.28 -16.03 -2.33
CA THR A 505 56.07 -17.32 -1.67
C THR A 505 57.29 -18.23 -1.83
N GLU A 506 57.97 -18.55 -0.72
CA GLU A 506 59.17 -19.39 -0.72
C GLU A 506 58.85 -20.86 -1.00
N LEU A 507 59.80 -21.57 -1.64
CA LEU A 507 59.76 -23.03 -1.86
C LEU A 507 60.07 -23.78 -0.56
N SER A 508 59.14 -23.70 0.38
CA SER A 508 59.28 -24.24 1.74
C SER A 508 58.03 -25.04 2.14
N SER A 509 58.12 -25.65 3.33
CA SER A 509 56.95 -26.15 4.04
C SER A 509 56.24 -24.98 4.74
N TYR A 510 54.92 -25.03 4.76
CA TYR A 510 54.03 -24.07 5.41
C TYR A 510 53.23 -24.76 6.52
N TRP A 511 52.99 -24.02 7.59
CA TRP A 511 52.11 -24.46 8.67
C TRP A 511 50.65 -24.48 8.23
N SER A 512 49.90 -25.44 8.77
CA SER A 512 48.44 -25.50 8.65
C SER A 512 47.79 -25.69 10.01
N SER A 513 46.55 -25.24 10.16
CA SER A 513 45.75 -25.41 11.40
C SER A 513 45.26 -26.84 11.63
N THR A 514 45.26 -27.70 10.60
CA THR A 514 44.80 -29.10 10.71
C THR A 514 45.89 -30.03 11.25
N SER A 515 45.60 -30.76 12.35
CA SER A 515 46.46 -31.80 12.92
C SER A 515 46.20 -33.17 12.27
N PRO A 516 47.22 -34.05 12.06
CA PRO A 516 46.99 -35.43 11.68
C PRO A 516 46.46 -36.21 12.90
N THR A 517 45.28 -36.77 12.77
CA THR A 517 44.61 -37.59 13.79
C THR A 517 45.51 -38.69 14.36
N ARG A 518 45.82 -38.62 15.66
CA ARG A 518 45.80 -39.75 16.62
C ARG A 518 45.99 -39.26 18.05
N ALA A 519 45.04 -39.62 18.91
CA ALA A 519 45.01 -39.41 20.36
C ALA A 519 46.37 -39.65 21.05
N THR A 520 47.01 -38.56 21.46
CA THR A 520 47.97 -38.34 22.56
C THR A 520 48.52 -36.93 22.37
N PRO A 521 48.99 -36.22 23.43
CA PRO A 521 49.47 -34.85 23.28
C PRO A 521 50.55 -34.82 22.20
N PRO A 522 50.46 -33.94 21.19
CA PRO A 522 51.40 -33.94 20.09
C PRO A 522 52.79 -33.67 20.66
N THR A 523 53.67 -34.66 20.53
CA THR A 523 55.10 -34.42 20.57
C THR A 523 55.44 -33.47 19.41
N PRO A 524 56.40 -32.54 19.56
CA PRO A 524 56.62 -31.49 18.57
C PRO A 524 56.89 -32.06 17.18
N GLY A 525 55.97 -31.81 16.25
CA GLY A 525 56.09 -32.13 14.84
C GLY A 525 55.07 -33.14 14.36
N THR A 526 54.11 -32.68 13.53
CA THR A 526 53.85 -33.19 12.18
C THR A 526 52.62 -32.52 11.56
N CYS A 527 52.82 -31.59 10.61
CA CYS A 527 52.15 -31.55 9.30
C CYS A 527 52.63 -30.30 8.53
N THR A 528 53.02 -30.52 7.26
CA THR A 528 53.66 -29.56 6.35
C THR A 528 52.82 -29.43 5.08
N SER A 529 52.55 -28.24 4.56
CA SER A 529 52.20 -28.04 3.14
C SER A 529 53.43 -27.53 2.38
N THR A 530 54.03 -28.33 1.51
CA THR A 530 55.16 -27.89 0.69
C THR A 530 54.66 -27.21 -0.57
N VAL A 531 55.04 -25.94 -0.80
CA VAL A 531 54.75 -25.19 -2.04
C VAL A 531 55.67 -25.62 -3.20
N ALA A 532 56.53 -26.62 -2.97
CA ALA A 532 57.42 -27.20 -3.96
C ALA A 532 57.32 -28.74 -3.95
N SER A 533 56.66 -29.30 -4.96
CA SER A 533 56.65 -30.71 -5.35
C SER A 533 56.21 -31.73 -4.28
N SER A 534 55.09 -32.41 -4.56
CA SER A 534 54.47 -33.47 -3.77
C SER A 534 53.89 -33.02 -2.43
N ALA A 535 52.58 -33.23 -2.25
CA ALA A 535 51.93 -33.20 -0.95
C ALA A 535 52.33 -34.43 -0.11
N THR A 536 53.63 -34.74 0.02
CA THR A 536 54.16 -35.66 1.04
C THR A 536 55.69 -35.58 1.13
N ALA A 537 56.19 -34.71 2.00
CA ALA A 537 57.53 -34.85 2.56
C ALA A 537 57.55 -34.34 4.01
N ILE A 538 57.34 -35.25 4.97
CA ILE A 538 57.65 -35.00 6.38
C ILE A 538 59.17 -34.83 6.47
N ARG A 539 59.64 -33.59 6.63
CA ARG A 539 60.98 -33.33 7.18
C ARG A 539 60.82 -32.87 8.62
N ARG A 540 61.70 -33.35 9.50
CA ARG A 540 61.83 -32.81 10.85
C ARG A 540 62.45 -31.42 10.75
N SER A 541 61.61 -30.41 10.53
CA SER A 541 61.94 -29.02 10.79
C SER A 541 61.08 -28.54 11.94
N THR A 542 61.71 -27.93 12.95
CA THR A 542 61.00 -27.32 14.09
C THR A 542 60.42 -25.95 13.72
N THR A 543 60.79 -25.40 12.57
CA THR A 543 60.30 -24.12 12.05
C THR A 543 59.91 -24.19 10.56
N MET A 544 58.84 -23.50 10.16
CA MET A 544 58.26 -23.47 8.80
C MET A 544 57.67 -22.09 8.48
N SER A 545 57.41 -21.79 7.21
CA SER A 545 56.85 -20.51 6.76
C SER A 545 55.34 -20.44 7.02
N VAL A 546 54.75 -19.23 7.00
CA VAL A 546 53.32 -19.00 7.27
C VAL A 546 52.71 -18.13 6.15
N VAL A 547 51.50 -18.48 5.73
CA VAL A 547 50.61 -17.64 4.90
C VAL A 547 49.25 -17.68 5.58
N CYS A 548 48.60 -16.52 5.70
CA CYS A 548 47.35 -16.37 6.44
C CYS A 548 46.15 -16.21 5.50
N ALA A 549 44.99 -16.69 5.96
CA ALA A 549 43.71 -16.53 5.28
C ALA A 549 42.71 -15.79 6.18
N GLU A 550 41.80 -15.02 5.58
CA GLU A 550 40.71 -14.31 6.24
C GLU A 550 39.35 -14.89 5.82
N ASP A 551 38.41 -14.91 6.77
CA ASP A 551 37.06 -15.44 6.56
C ASP A 551 36.13 -14.29 6.14
N SER A 552 35.90 -14.16 4.83
CA SER A 552 35.05 -13.10 4.29
C SER A 552 33.59 -13.44 4.58
N GLY A 553 33.10 -13.02 5.75
CA GLY A 553 31.73 -13.26 6.18
C GLY A 553 30.70 -12.77 5.17
N SER A 554 30.15 -13.69 4.39
CA SER A 554 28.79 -13.70 3.80
C SER A 554 28.69 -14.82 2.75
N MET A 555 28.02 -15.93 3.07
CA MET A 555 27.44 -16.79 2.03
C MET A 555 26.05 -17.31 2.40
N ILE A 556 25.17 -17.11 1.44
CA ILE A 556 23.79 -17.59 1.36
C ILE A 556 23.85 -19.10 1.08
N TRP A 557 23.21 -19.87 1.96
CA TRP A 557 22.98 -21.31 1.89
C TRP A 557 22.29 -21.73 0.59
N LEU A 558 22.71 -22.82 -0.06
CA LEU A 558 21.82 -23.79 -0.72
C LEU A 558 22.55 -25.13 -1.02
N PHE A 559 21.80 -26.23 -0.89
CA PHE A 559 22.18 -27.63 -0.69
C PHE A 559 22.65 -28.42 -1.94
N GLY A 560 23.42 -29.51 -1.74
CA GLY A 560 23.52 -30.67 -2.66
C GLY A 560 24.83 -31.50 -2.57
N PRO A 561 24.81 -32.84 -2.79
CA PRO A 561 25.97 -33.71 -2.55
C PRO A 561 26.80 -34.05 -3.83
N LEU A 562 28.13 -34.20 -3.71
CA LEU A 562 28.94 -34.99 -4.66
C LEU A 562 30.27 -35.50 -4.04
N VAL A 563 30.70 -36.68 -4.49
CA VAL A 563 31.89 -37.45 -4.06
C VAL A 563 33.07 -37.18 -5.01
N ILE A 564 34.29 -36.94 -4.49
CA ILE A 564 35.53 -36.84 -5.28
C ILE A 564 36.56 -37.86 -4.79
N LEU A 565 37.08 -38.68 -5.70
CA LEU A 565 38.13 -39.70 -5.47
C LEU A 565 39.44 -39.22 -6.12
N ILE A 566 40.50 -39.02 -5.33
CA ILE A 566 41.82 -38.55 -5.80
C ILE A 566 42.82 -39.71 -5.78
N ARG A 567 43.53 -39.96 -6.91
CA ARG A 567 44.70 -40.87 -6.95
C ARG A 567 45.90 -40.22 -7.63
N VAL A 568 47.03 -40.14 -6.90
CA VAL A 568 48.31 -39.58 -7.39
C VAL A 568 49.11 -40.64 -8.18
N GLN A 569 49.72 -40.24 -9.31
CA GLN A 569 50.52 -41.12 -10.17
C GLN A 569 51.84 -41.61 -9.51
N PRO A 570 52.28 -42.86 -9.78
CA PRO A 570 53.52 -43.43 -9.27
C PRO A 570 54.71 -43.16 -10.22
N GLY A 571 55.62 -42.28 -9.84
CA GLY A 571 56.82 -42.02 -10.65
C GLY A 571 57.94 -41.26 -9.93
N ARG A 572 58.81 -41.99 -9.22
CA ARG A 572 60.10 -41.58 -8.61
C ARG A 572 60.09 -40.87 -7.23
N VAL A 573 59.56 -41.53 -6.20
CA VAL A 573 60.21 -41.61 -4.88
C VAL A 573 60.05 -43.05 -4.34
N ARG A 574 61.01 -43.53 -3.54
CA ARG A 574 61.25 -44.93 -3.13
C ARG A 574 60.02 -45.74 -2.65
N PRO A 575 60.06 -47.09 -2.75
CA PRO A 575 58.91 -47.95 -2.54
C PRO A 575 58.63 -48.17 -1.06
N THR A 576 57.75 -47.36 -0.49
CA THR A 576 56.93 -47.72 0.66
C THR A 576 55.56 -47.07 0.47
N HIS A 577 54.78 -47.65 -0.45
CA HIS A 577 53.40 -47.26 -0.69
C HIS A 577 52.52 -47.96 0.34
N HIS A 578 51.80 -47.20 1.15
CA HIS A 578 50.49 -47.63 1.63
C HIS A 578 49.42 -46.74 1.02
N LEU A 579 48.53 -47.43 0.34
CA LEU A 579 47.29 -47.02 -0.30
C LEU A 579 46.40 -46.28 0.72
N LEU A 580 45.96 -45.05 0.45
CA LEU A 580 44.82 -44.47 1.18
C LEU A 580 43.55 -45.00 0.50
N VAL A 581 43.09 -46.15 0.98
CA VAL A 581 41.71 -46.59 0.77
C VAL A 581 40.90 -45.93 1.89
N ILE A 582 39.93 -45.08 1.56
CA ILE A 582 38.77 -44.95 2.44
C ILE A 582 37.76 -45.92 1.85
N ALA A 583 37.89 -47.18 2.26
CA ALA A 583 36.89 -48.19 1.99
C ALA A 583 35.75 -47.95 2.96
N PRO A 584 34.49 -48.10 2.54
CA PRO A 584 33.38 -48.20 3.47
C PRO A 584 33.45 -49.59 4.12
N PHE A 585 33.27 -49.70 5.43
CA PHE A 585 32.96 -50.97 6.07
C PHE A 585 32.42 -50.72 7.49
N PRO A 586 31.56 -51.62 7.98
CA PRO A 586 30.19 -51.90 7.58
C PRO A 586 29.15 -51.17 8.44
#